data_AF-A0A0C1ZN72-F1
#
_entry.id   AF-A0A0C1ZN72-F1
#
_cell.length_a   1.000
_cell.length_b   1.000
_cell.length_c   1.000
_cell.angle_alpha   90.00
_cell.angle_beta   90.00
_cell.angle_gamma   90.00
#
_symmetry.space_group_name_H-M   'P 1'
#
loop_
_entity.id
_entity.type
_entity.pdbx_description
1 polymer ?
#
loop_
_entity_poly.entity_id
_entity_poly.type
_entity_poly.pdbx_seq_one_letter_code
_entity_poly.pdbx_strand_id
1 'polypeptide(L)'
;MREQTRYSLSGALSLLAHAVFVVAFVWAFNVQHEPVEFSEELPDYDIDFIEFDVKQIEPDKAQGEVDDEPEPPPEDPPEPEEATPPPVEQPPDPDAEASLPEPEPDPEPKPKFGHKTSKIKALVPPNATWTLVLANSRIKKLPFRDAATEIMAPLRDFRLLVDDAGFNIWEDFEYVVMGSPDATDQTQAFVAVQYKFGHAEMAAGIDRACAKQGLVVDWREEEGVRVGDPRYKNPDIEAENTDDRQFVLLPGDDVALYLREAFVEQVIAGPDASKGNTSGNFVANIAKIKRYTYAEPKAGIQLVVEDIRGMVRVGPDFPIEIPSRAELMWEAANNPELVIKLDFLETDHAEKAQTYWTDQLEVDLTKVGVWDVAGGIISGMTLERNKRQLVFRYQFNETSARVVLQMVAKEFGKAMRYSKKQALAAQAAREQSWELRDGGKLLPSEALKLLEEAAPTPQPQPQPEPEPEPEPEPPAPEPEPEPEPTAPSEDSPEPAPVP
;
A
#
# COMPACT_ATOMS: atom_id res chain seq x y z
N MET A 1 16.92 -31.05 10.76
CA MET A 1 16.81 -30.86 9.30
C MET A 1 15.35 -30.56 9.00
N ARG A 2 14.98 -29.30 8.75
CA ARG A 2 13.60 -28.94 8.40
C ARG A 2 13.40 -29.14 6.90
N GLU A 3 12.38 -29.88 6.52
CA GLU A 3 11.89 -29.93 5.15
C GLU A 3 11.49 -28.51 4.73
N GLN A 4 12.16 -27.96 3.71
CA GLN A 4 11.69 -26.79 3.01
C GLN A 4 10.37 -27.16 2.33
N THR A 5 9.26 -26.80 2.95
CA THR A 5 7.95 -26.78 2.32
C THR A 5 8.00 -25.82 1.13
N ARG A 6 8.18 -26.40 -0.07
CA ARG A 6 8.16 -25.72 -1.36
C ARG A 6 6.73 -25.30 -1.72
N TYR A 7 6.06 -24.47 -0.91
CA TYR A 7 4.73 -23.94 -1.23
C TYR A 7 4.47 -22.56 -0.58
N SER A 8 5.14 -21.52 -1.08
CA SER A 8 4.72 -20.11 -0.87
C SER A 8 5.29 -19.09 -1.88
N LEU A 9 5.86 -19.51 -3.01
CA LEU A 9 6.44 -18.61 -4.00
C LEU A 9 5.38 -17.78 -4.78
N SER A 10 4.09 -18.15 -4.73
CA SER A 10 3.05 -17.52 -5.58
C SER A 10 2.50 -16.19 -5.06
N GLY A 11 2.68 -15.88 -3.78
CA GLY A 11 2.05 -14.70 -3.15
C GLY A 11 2.73 -13.37 -3.49
N ALA A 12 4.05 -13.32 -3.36
CA ALA A 12 4.78 -12.07 -3.57
C ALA A 12 5.20 -11.83 -5.03
N LEU A 13 5.26 -12.88 -5.84
CA LEU A 13 5.32 -12.76 -7.30
C LEU A 13 4.10 -12.03 -7.88
N SER A 14 3.02 -11.86 -7.11
CA SER A 14 1.84 -11.09 -7.50
C SER A 14 2.14 -9.57 -7.63
N LEU A 15 2.85 -8.95 -6.68
CA LEU A 15 3.10 -7.49 -6.67
C LEU A 15 3.96 -6.99 -7.84
N LEU A 16 4.99 -7.77 -8.16
CA LEU A 16 5.89 -7.61 -9.31
C LEU A 16 5.25 -8.09 -10.60
N ALA A 17 4.46 -9.15 -10.43
CA ALA A 17 3.55 -9.77 -11.35
C ALA A 17 2.79 -8.68 -12.07
N HIS A 18 1.92 -7.93 -11.37
CA HIS A 18 0.80 -7.11 -11.89
C HIS A 18 1.12 -6.05 -12.99
N ALA A 19 2.35 -5.52 -13.06
CA ALA A 19 2.78 -4.62 -14.14
C ALA A 19 3.47 -5.33 -15.32
N VAL A 20 4.05 -6.51 -15.08
CA VAL A 20 4.55 -7.50 -16.08
C VAL A 20 3.46 -8.54 -16.41
N PHE A 21 2.34 -8.51 -15.69
CA PHE A 21 1.32 -9.55 -15.47
C PHE A 21 0.44 -9.70 -16.65
N VAL A 22 0.07 -8.62 -17.31
CA VAL A 22 -0.83 -8.78 -18.44
C VAL A 22 -0.16 -9.70 -19.49
N VAL A 23 1.17 -9.74 -19.52
CA VAL A 23 1.97 -10.69 -20.31
C VAL A 23 2.35 -11.98 -19.53
N ALA A 24 2.76 -11.89 -18.26
CA ALA A 24 3.23 -13.05 -17.47
C ALA A 24 2.10 -13.84 -16.75
N PHE A 25 0.99 -13.23 -16.36
CA PHE A 25 -0.22 -13.84 -15.78
C PHE A 25 -0.89 -14.79 -16.76
N VAL A 26 -1.04 -14.36 -18.01
CA VAL A 26 -1.65 -15.17 -19.08
C VAL A 26 -0.79 -16.40 -19.35
N TRP A 27 0.53 -16.28 -19.23
CA TRP A 27 1.43 -17.40 -19.45
C TRP A 27 1.61 -18.30 -18.21
N ALA A 28 1.55 -17.75 -16.99
CA ALA A 28 1.66 -18.51 -15.74
C ALA A 28 0.46 -19.44 -15.48
N PHE A 29 -0.73 -19.15 -16.02
CA PHE A 29 -1.86 -20.08 -16.02
C PHE A 29 -1.65 -21.31 -16.93
N ASN A 30 -0.60 -21.31 -17.77
CA ASN A 30 -0.29 -22.42 -18.66
C ASN A 30 0.75 -23.41 -18.09
N VAL A 31 1.38 -23.12 -16.93
CA VAL A 31 2.55 -23.88 -16.45
C VAL A 31 2.23 -24.96 -15.42
N GLN A 32 1.00 -25.08 -14.91
CA GLN A 32 0.61 -26.22 -14.06
C GLN A 32 -0.81 -26.72 -14.38
N HIS A 33 -0.94 -27.49 -15.46
CA HIS A 33 -1.98 -28.52 -15.56
C HIS A 33 -1.51 -29.75 -14.77
N GLU A 34 -1.53 -29.70 -13.44
CA GLU A 34 -1.93 -30.91 -12.72
C GLU A 34 -3.46 -30.93 -12.74
N PRO A 35 -4.12 -32.02 -13.18
CA PRO A 35 -5.55 -32.12 -13.11
C PRO A 35 -5.95 -32.08 -11.63
N VAL A 36 -6.46 -30.95 -11.17
CA VAL A 36 -7.19 -30.86 -9.93
C VAL A 36 -8.42 -31.74 -10.12
N GLU A 37 -8.49 -32.87 -9.41
CA GLU A 37 -9.72 -33.63 -9.29
C GLU A 37 -10.74 -32.73 -8.59
N PHE A 38 -11.61 -32.11 -9.38
CA PHE A 38 -12.78 -31.44 -8.86
C PHE A 38 -13.69 -32.53 -8.28
N SER A 39 -13.85 -32.55 -6.95
CA SER A 39 -14.98 -33.24 -6.35
C SER A 39 -16.26 -32.66 -6.95
N GLU A 40 -17.14 -33.51 -7.48
CA GLU A 40 -18.39 -33.14 -8.16
C GLU A 40 -19.40 -32.33 -7.30
N GLU A 41 -19.06 -32.05 -6.04
CA GLU A 41 -19.75 -31.06 -5.20
C GLU A 41 -19.00 -29.72 -5.26
N LEU A 42 -19.12 -29.01 -6.38
CA LEU A 42 -18.86 -27.58 -6.40
C LEU A 42 -20.07 -26.88 -5.74
N PRO A 43 -19.87 -26.00 -4.74
CA PRO A 43 -20.94 -25.11 -4.33
C PRO A 43 -21.32 -24.22 -5.52
N ASP A 44 -22.62 -24.03 -5.76
CA ASP A 44 -23.13 -23.06 -6.74
C ASP A 44 -22.48 -21.70 -6.48
N TYR A 45 -21.53 -21.33 -7.33
CA TYR A 45 -21.03 -19.97 -7.39
C TYR A 45 -21.94 -19.21 -8.34
N ASP A 46 -23.00 -18.62 -7.81
CA ASP A 46 -23.68 -17.52 -8.47
C ASP A 46 -22.66 -16.39 -8.64
N ILE A 47 -22.21 -16.21 -9.88
CA ILE A 47 -21.58 -14.97 -10.29
C ILE A 47 -22.72 -13.95 -10.35
N ASP A 48 -23.02 -13.34 -9.21
CA ASP A 48 -23.78 -12.10 -9.19
C ASP A 48 -22.96 -11.07 -9.96
N PHE A 49 -23.25 -10.93 -11.26
CA PHE A 49 -23.01 -9.67 -11.93
C PHE A 49 -23.73 -8.64 -11.07
N ILE A 50 -22.98 -7.75 -10.44
CA ILE A 50 -23.55 -6.57 -9.80
C ILE A 50 -24.27 -5.84 -10.94
N GLU A 51 -25.58 -6.02 -11.02
CA GLU A 51 -26.44 -5.24 -11.89
C GLU A 51 -26.29 -3.81 -11.40
N PHE A 52 -25.52 -3.02 -12.14
CA PHE A 52 -25.39 -1.61 -11.86
C PHE A 52 -26.74 -0.98 -12.13
N ASP A 53 -27.51 -0.73 -11.07
CA ASP A 53 -28.67 0.16 -11.14
C ASP A 53 -28.12 1.58 -11.36
N VAL A 54 -27.88 1.90 -12.63
CA VAL A 54 -27.48 3.24 -13.07
C VAL A 54 -28.67 4.14 -12.81
N LYS A 55 -28.76 4.66 -11.58
CA LYS A 55 -29.61 5.82 -11.30
C LYS A 55 -29.15 6.91 -12.25
N GLN A 56 -29.97 7.20 -13.26
CA GLN A 56 -29.80 8.37 -14.11
C GLN A 56 -29.77 9.59 -13.17
N ILE A 57 -28.57 10.11 -12.94
CA ILE A 57 -28.39 11.40 -12.29
C ILE A 57 -28.81 12.42 -13.34
N GLU A 58 -29.93 13.12 -13.10
CA GLU A 58 -30.31 14.29 -13.87
C GLU A 58 -29.12 15.27 -13.84
N PRO A 59 -28.52 15.62 -14.99
CA PRO A 59 -27.27 16.38 -15.06
C PRO A 59 -27.36 17.77 -14.42
N ASP A 60 -28.56 18.26 -14.12
CA ASP A 60 -28.81 19.60 -13.56
C ASP A 60 -28.84 19.68 -12.01
N LYS A 61 -28.63 18.57 -11.29
CA LYS A 61 -28.62 18.58 -9.80
C LYS A 61 -27.26 18.30 -9.15
N ALA A 62 -26.20 18.12 -9.94
CA ALA A 62 -24.84 17.87 -9.43
C ALA A 62 -23.95 19.12 -9.37
N GLN A 63 -24.45 20.27 -9.80
CA GLN A 63 -23.84 21.57 -9.52
C GLN A 63 -24.56 22.14 -8.30
N GLY A 64 -23.86 22.15 -7.16
CA GLY A 64 -24.36 22.80 -5.95
C GLY A 64 -24.77 24.23 -6.24
N GLU A 65 -25.82 24.69 -5.56
CA GLU A 65 -26.16 26.10 -5.47
C GLU A 65 -24.87 26.88 -5.18
N VAL A 66 -24.54 27.79 -6.10
CA VAL A 66 -23.48 28.76 -5.89
C VAL A 66 -23.97 29.64 -4.76
N ASP A 67 -23.36 29.54 -3.58
CA ASP A 67 -23.51 30.54 -2.54
C ASP A 67 -23.11 31.88 -3.15
N ASP A 68 -24.08 32.80 -3.28
CA ASP A 68 -23.88 34.15 -3.79
C ASP A 68 -22.78 34.84 -2.98
N GLU A 69 -21.61 35.00 -3.59
CA GLU A 69 -20.56 35.88 -3.09
C GLU A 69 -21.15 37.30 -2.97
N PRO A 70 -20.97 38.01 -1.84
CA PRO A 70 -21.51 39.35 -1.67
C PRO A 70 -20.92 40.29 -2.73
N GLU A 71 -21.80 40.92 -3.51
CA GLU A 71 -21.43 41.93 -4.51
C GLU A 71 -20.47 42.97 -3.90
N PRO A 72 -19.34 43.30 -4.57
CA PRO A 72 -18.48 44.38 -4.13
C PRO A 72 -19.26 45.70 -4.13
N PRO A 73 -19.00 46.59 -3.15
CA PRO A 73 -19.70 47.87 -3.08
C PRO A 73 -19.48 48.69 -4.35
N PRO A 74 -20.48 49.49 -4.78
CA PRO A 74 -20.41 50.24 -6.03
C PRO A 74 -19.23 51.21 -6.01
N GLU A 75 -18.40 51.15 -7.06
CA GLU A 75 -17.33 52.11 -7.31
C GLU A 75 -17.92 53.50 -7.56
N ASP A 76 -17.32 54.50 -6.91
CA ASP A 76 -17.68 55.91 -7.09
C ASP A 76 -17.52 56.33 -8.57
N PRO A 77 -18.42 57.20 -9.09
CA PRO A 77 -18.33 57.65 -10.46
C PRO A 77 -17.00 58.39 -10.72
N PRO A 78 -16.36 58.16 -11.88
CA PRO A 78 -15.06 58.75 -12.19
C PRO A 78 -15.15 60.28 -12.21
N GLU A 79 -14.18 60.93 -11.57
CA GLU A 79 -13.97 62.37 -11.68
C GLU A 79 -13.76 62.77 -13.15
N PRO A 80 -14.26 63.94 -13.58
CA PRO A 80 -14.14 64.39 -14.96
C PRO A 80 -12.66 64.63 -15.31
N GLU A 81 -12.15 63.83 -16.26
CA GLU A 81 -10.83 64.01 -16.85
C GLU A 81 -10.70 65.42 -17.45
N GLU A 82 -9.69 66.16 -16.98
CA GLU A 82 -9.26 67.41 -17.60
C GLU A 82 -8.81 67.14 -19.05
N ALA A 83 -9.41 67.85 -19.99
CA ALA A 83 -9.11 67.75 -21.41
C ALA A 83 -7.63 68.06 -21.68
N THR A 84 -6.87 67.03 -22.03
CA THR A 84 -5.51 67.18 -22.56
C THR A 84 -5.55 67.86 -23.93
N PRO A 85 -4.62 68.79 -24.23
CA PRO A 85 -4.57 69.46 -25.52
C PRO A 85 -4.22 68.46 -26.65
N PRO A 86 -4.67 68.72 -27.89
CA PRO A 86 -4.50 67.80 -29.00
C PRO A 86 -3.00 67.53 -29.30
N PRO A 87 -2.66 66.31 -29.74
CA PRO A 87 -1.28 65.93 -30.01
C PRO A 87 -0.70 66.80 -31.14
N VAL A 88 0.49 67.35 -30.90
CA VAL A 88 1.30 67.96 -31.96
C VAL A 88 1.85 66.82 -32.81
N GLU A 89 1.44 66.75 -34.09
CA GLU A 89 1.98 65.82 -35.08
C GLU A 89 3.50 66.02 -35.23
N GLN A 90 4.28 65.14 -34.63
CA GLN A 90 5.71 65.05 -34.92
C GLN A 90 5.91 64.27 -36.24
N PRO A 91 6.87 64.69 -37.09
CA PRO A 91 7.19 63.95 -38.31
C PRO A 91 7.60 62.51 -38.00
N PRO A 92 7.20 61.52 -38.82
CA PRO A 92 7.58 60.14 -38.63
C PRO A 92 9.10 60.00 -38.73
N ASP A 93 9.71 59.44 -37.68
CA ASP A 93 11.13 59.11 -37.61
C ASP A 93 11.41 57.92 -38.55
N PRO A 94 12.15 58.10 -39.66
CA PRO A 94 12.36 57.05 -40.66
C PRO A 94 13.23 55.88 -40.17
N ASP A 95 13.80 55.96 -38.97
CA ASP A 95 14.63 54.89 -38.39
C ASP A 95 13.88 53.98 -37.39
N ALA A 96 12.57 54.15 -37.21
CA ALA A 96 11.76 53.38 -36.25
C ALA A 96 11.32 51.97 -36.74
N GLU A 97 11.63 51.57 -37.98
CA GLU A 97 11.24 50.27 -38.54
C GLU A 97 12.16 49.09 -38.14
N ALA A 98 13.22 49.30 -37.36
CA ALA A 98 14.26 48.29 -37.16
C ALA A 98 14.19 47.48 -35.84
N SER A 99 13.09 47.52 -35.08
CA SER A 99 12.97 46.65 -33.90
C SER A 99 11.53 46.28 -33.56
N LEU A 100 10.92 45.47 -34.42
CA LEU A 100 9.87 44.57 -33.93
C LEU A 100 10.53 43.66 -32.87
N PRO A 101 10.06 43.65 -31.62
CA PRO A 101 10.58 42.72 -30.62
C PRO A 101 10.46 41.31 -31.18
N GLU A 102 11.56 40.56 -31.14
CA GLU A 102 11.54 39.15 -31.56
C GLU A 102 10.38 38.45 -30.83
N PRO A 103 9.54 37.69 -31.55
CA PRO A 103 8.43 36.99 -30.92
C PRO A 103 8.97 36.17 -29.77
N GLU A 104 8.38 36.35 -28.59
CA GLU A 104 8.78 35.58 -27.42
C GLU A 104 8.75 34.08 -27.80
N PRO A 105 9.83 33.34 -27.54
CA PRO A 105 9.91 31.95 -27.93
C PRO A 105 8.73 31.19 -27.33
N ASP A 106 8.05 30.39 -28.16
CA ASP A 106 6.90 29.60 -27.72
C ASP A 106 7.27 28.86 -26.42
N PRO A 107 6.41 28.93 -25.38
CA PRO A 107 6.72 28.34 -24.08
C PRO A 107 7.03 26.86 -24.26
N GLU A 108 8.18 26.43 -23.73
CA GLU A 108 8.60 25.02 -23.83
C GLU A 108 7.46 24.10 -23.34
N PRO A 109 7.14 23.04 -24.10
CA PRO A 109 6.04 22.16 -23.74
C PRO A 109 6.30 21.55 -22.36
N LYS A 110 5.30 21.64 -21.47
CA LYS A 110 5.40 21.10 -20.10
C LYS A 110 5.84 19.63 -20.16
N PRO A 111 6.79 19.21 -19.30
CA PRO A 111 7.27 17.84 -19.32
C PRO A 111 6.12 16.86 -19.10
N LYS A 112 6.06 15.83 -19.95
CA LYS A 112 5.06 14.75 -19.84
C LYS A 112 5.22 14.01 -18.50
N PHE A 113 4.09 13.60 -17.92
CA PHE A 113 4.09 12.80 -16.68
C PHE A 113 4.91 11.53 -16.85
N GLY A 114 5.70 11.20 -15.82
CA GLY A 114 6.55 10.02 -15.82
C GLY A 114 7.68 10.08 -16.87
N HIS A 115 7.99 11.22 -17.46
CA HIS A 115 9.17 11.34 -18.33
C HIS A 115 10.46 11.14 -17.52
N LYS A 116 10.56 11.68 -16.29
CA LYS A 116 11.76 11.50 -15.48
C LYS A 116 11.74 10.12 -14.82
N THR A 117 12.92 9.55 -14.63
CA THR A 117 13.09 8.34 -13.83
C THR A 117 12.81 8.65 -12.38
N SER A 118 11.96 7.85 -11.75
CA SER A 118 11.68 7.94 -10.34
C SER A 118 12.95 7.75 -9.51
N LYS A 119 13.08 8.55 -8.44
CA LYS A 119 14.20 8.50 -7.50
C LYS A 119 13.81 7.86 -6.17
N ILE A 120 12.64 7.25 -6.07
CA ILE A 120 12.12 6.70 -4.81
C ILE A 120 12.99 5.60 -4.23
N LYS A 121 13.78 4.90 -5.05
CA LYS A 121 14.71 3.86 -4.60
C LYS A 121 15.72 4.36 -3.55
N ALA A 122 16.03 5.65 -3.55
CA ALA A 122 16.91 6.26 -2.56
C ALA A 122 16.27 6.43 -1.17
N LEU A 123 14.96 6.19 -1.04
CA LEU A 123 14.20 6.27 0.21
C LEU A 123 14.24 4.98 1.03
N VAL A 124 14.71 3.87 0.46
CA VAL A 124 14.73 2.56 1.13
C VAL A 124 16.17 2.02 1.20
N PRO A 125 16.44 0.97 1.98
CA PRO A 125 17.74 0.32 1.99
C PRO A 125 18.25 -0.04 0.58
N PRO A 126 19.57 0.09 0.32
CA PRO A 126 20.15 -0.15 -1.01
C PRO A 126 19.84 -1.54 -1.58
N ASN A 127 19.73 -2.55 -0.73
CA ASN A 127 19.43 -3.93 -1.12
C ASN A 127 17.96 -4.21 -1.42
N ALA A 128 17.05 -3.24 -1.25
CA ALA A 128 15.64 -3.46 -1.55
C ALA A 128 15.41 -3.76 -3.04
N THR A 129 14.76 -4.87 -3.39
CA THR A 129 14.45 -5.23 -4.78
C THR A 129 13.16 -4.58 -5.25
N TRP A 130 12.34 -4.05 -4.34
CA TRP A 130 11.22 -3.20 -4.70
C TRP A 130 11.05 -2.02 -3.75
N THR A 131 10.38 -0.98 -4.23
CA THR A 131 10.11 0.26 -3.50
C THR A 131 8.76 0.82 -3.95
N LEU A 132 7.84 1.00 -3.01
CA LEU A 132 6.55 1.64 -3.20
C LEU A 132 6.52 2.97 -2.45
N VAL A 133 6.02 4.01 -3.10
CA VAL A 133 5.69 5.29 -2.48
C VAL A 133 4.25 5.66 -2.78
N LEU A 134 3.54 6.05 -1.73
CA LEU A 134 2.18 6.57 -1.79
C LEU A 134 2.19 8.01 -1.30
N ALA A 135 1.71 8.92 -2.15
CA ALA A 135 1.47 10.31 -1.81
C ALA A 135 0.00 10.49 -1.44
N ASN A 136 -0.32 10.16 -0.19
CA ASN A 136 -1.69 10.06 0.32
C ASN A 136 -2.45 11.37 0.23
N SER A 137 -1.75 12.50 0.43
CA SER A 137 -2.30 13.85 0.24
C SER A 137 -2.85 14.09 -1.17
N ARG A 138 -2.36 13.36 -2.17
CA ARG A 138 -2.80 13.44 -3.57
C ARG A 138 -3.87 12.41 -3.91
N ILE A 139 -3.77 11.21 -3.34
CA ILE A 139 -4.72 10.11 -3.58
C ILE A 139 -6.06 10.33 -2.86
N LYS A 140 -6.05 10.95 -1.68
CA LYS A 140 -7.22 10.97 -0.79
C LYS A 140 -8.49 11.63 -1.35
N LYS A 141 -8.35 12.47 -2.39
CA LYS A 141 -9.47 13.16 -3.06
C LYS A 141 -9.95 12.44 -4.32
N LEU A 142 -9.34 11.30 -4.66
CA LEU A 142 -9.61 10.61 -5.91
C LEU A 142 -10.74 9.59 -5.73
N PRO A 143 -11.57 9.37 -6.77
CA PRO A 143 -12.73 8.45 -6.73
C PRO A 143 -12.36 6.96 -6.59
N PHE A 144 -11.07 6.64 -6.60
CA PHE A 144 -10.54 5.29 -6.46
C PHE A 144 -9.71 5.09 -5.18
N ARG A 145 -9.74 6.05 -4.25
CA ARG A 145 -9.06 5.99 -2.95
C ARG A 145 -9.32 4.67 -2.20
N ASP A 146 -10.59 4.28 -2.11
CA ASP A 146 -10.96 3.11 -1.32
C ASP A 146 -10.46 1.82 -1.99
N ALA A 147 -10.53 1.73 -3.32
CA ALA A 147 -9.93 0.62 -4.07
C ALA A 147 -8.42 0.52 -3.85
N ALA A 148 -7.70 1.64 -3.79
CA ALA A 148 -6.27 1.64 -3.45
C ALA A 148 -6.02 1.14 -2.02
N THR A 149 -6.94 1.40 -1.10
CA THR A 149 -6.89 0.88 0.28
C THR A 149 -6.98 -0.64 0.29
N GLU A 150 -7.91 -1.20 -0.48
CA GLU A 150 -8.12 -2.66 -0.53
C GLU A 150 -6.95 -3.43 -1.16
N ILE A 151 -6.19 -2.80 -2.06
CA ILE A 151 -4.95 -3.39 -2.58
C ILE A 151 -3.93 -3.57 -1.46
N MET A 152 -3.86 -2.63 -0.52
CA MET A 152 -2.87 -2.66 0.57
C MET A 152 -3.36 -3.44 1.78
N ALA A 153 -4.67 -3.56 1.98
CA ALA A 153 -5.27 -4.20 3.15
C ALA A 153 -4.69 -5.58 3.51
N PRO A 154 -4.29 -6.45 2.55
CA PRO A 154 -3.67 -7.73 2.89
C PRO A 154 -2.22 -7.63 3.41
N LEU A 155 -1.52 -6.50 3.21
CA LEU A 155 -0.15 -6.32 3.67
C LEU A 155 -0.09 -6.28 5.20
N ARG A 156 0.78 -7.10 5.80
CA ARG A 156 0.92 -7.17 7.27
C ARG A 156 1.18 -5.81 7.91
N ASP A 157 2.11 -5.02 7.35
CA ASP A 157 2.46 -3.72 7.91
C ASP A 157 1.34 -2.68 7.71
N PHE A 158 0.52 -2.81 6.66
CA PHE A 158 -0.69 -2.02 6.50
C PHE A 158 -1.70 -2.36 7.59
N ARG A 159 -1.97 -3.66 7.83
CA ARG A 159 -2.89 -4.10 8.88
C ARG A 159 -2.46 -3.63 10.26
N LEU A 160 -1.15 -3.74 10.55
CA LEU A 160 -0.57 -3.26 11.80
C LEU A 160 -0.86 -1.76 12.02
N LEU A 161 -0.63 -0.92 11.02
CA LEU A 161 -0.81 0.53 11.14
C LEU A 161 -2.28 0.97 11.02
N VAL A 162 -3.07 0.33 10.18
CA VAL A 162 -4.43 0.81 9.86
C VAL A 162 -5.47 0.07 10.70
N ASP A 163 -5.51 -1.25 10.60
CA ASP A 163 -6.53 -2.07 11.28
C ASP A 163 -6.26 -2.16 12.79
N ASP A 164 -5.00 -2.42 13.15
CA ASP A 164 -4.62 -2.72 14.52
C ASP A 164 -4.37 -1.43 15.33
N ALA A 165 -3.57 -0.50 14.82
CA ALA A 165 -3.32 0.79 15.50
C ALA A 165 -4.52 1.77 15.41
N GLY A 166 -5.38 1.57 14.41
CA GLY A 166 -6.57 2.39 14.16
C GLY A 166 -6.32 3.65 13.33
N PHE A 167 -5.17 3.77 12.68
CA PHE A 167 -4.88 4.94 11.83
C PHE A 167 -5.69 4.92 10.53
N ASN A 168 -5.99 6.09 10.00
CA ASN A 168 -6.62 6.29 8.71
C ASN A 168 -5.52 6.66 7.72
N ILE A 169 -5.17 5.71 6.87
CA ILE A 169 -4.06 5.84 5.91
C ILE A 169 -4.07 7.18 5.14
N TRP A 170 -5.25 7.72 4.80
CA TRP A 170 -5.38 8.90 3.95
C TRP A 170 -5.37 10.23 4.70
N GLU A 171 -5.86 10.24 5.94
CA GLU A 171 -5.93 11.46 6.75
C GLU A 171 -4.71 11.60 7.67
N ASP A 172 -4.29 10.50 8.29
CA ASP A 172 -3.24 10.46 9.31
C ASP A 172 -1.83 10.53 8.70
N PHE A 173 -1.65 9.99 7.50
CA PHE A 173 -0.36 9.94 6.81
C PHE A 173 -0.31 10.84 5.59
N GLU A 174 0.79 11.59 5.43
CA GLU A 174 1.06 12.37 4.21
C GLU A 174 1.69 11.50 3.13
N TYR A 175 2.67 10.67 3.53
CA TYR A 175 3.35 9.73 2.66
C TYR A 175 3.56 8.40 3.34
N VAL A 176 3.56 7.35 2.53
CA VAL A 176 3.94 6.00 2.94
C VAL A 176 4.99 5.50 1.97
N VAL A 177 6.08 4.97 2.49
CA VAL A 177 7.14 4.32 1.75
C VAL A 177 7.24 2.89 2.24
N MET A 178 7.29 1.95 1.31
CA MET A 178 7.56 0.54 1.60
C MET A 178 8.66 0.04 0.68
N GLY A 179 9.47 -0.89 1.15
CA GLY A 179 10.40 -1.61 0.28
C GLY A 179 10.92 -2.85 0.97
N SER A 180 11.38 -3.84 0.21
CA SER A 180 12.00 -5.03 0.79
C SER A 180 13.04 -5.58 -0.18
N PRO A 181 14.14 -6.20 0.31
CA PRO A 181 15.02 -7.02 -0.52
C PRO A 181 14.33 -8.29 -1.03
N ASP A 182 13.28 -8.74 -0.34
CA ASP A 182 12.53 -9.92 -0.70
C ASP A 182 11.03 -9.65 -0.54
N ALA A 183 10.31 -9.61 -1.66
CA ALA A 183 8.86 -9.43 -1.63
C ALA A 183 8.14 -10.59 -0.92
N THR A 184 8.74 -11.78 -0.88
CA THR A 184 8.15 -13.00 -0.28
C THR A 184 8.28 -13.03 1.25
N ASP A 185 9.25 -12.31 1.81
CA ASP A 185 9.50 -12.26 3.24
C ASP A 185 9.16 -10.86 3.79
N GLN A 186 8.00 -10.77 4.43
CA GLN A 186 7.52 -9.54 5.04
C GLN A 186 8.36 -9.10 6.25
N THR A 187 9.12 -10.00 6.87
CA THR A 187 10.03 -9.64 7.97
C THR A 187 11.24 -8.84 7.47
N GLN A 188 11.48 -8.86 6.15
CA GLN A 188 12.51 -8.04 5.50
C GLN A 188 11.98 -6.68 5.04
N ALA A 189 10.68 -6.43 5.18
CA ALA A 189 10.07 -5.19 4.74
C ALA A 189 10.51 -4.01 5.61
N PHE A 190 10.85 -2.94 4.94
CA PHE A 190 11.04 -1.60 5.46
C PHE A 190 9.76 -0.81 5.19
N VAL A 191 9.22 -0.18 6.23
CA VAL A 191 8.09 0.76 6.11
C VAL A 191 8.48 2.08 6.75
N ALA A 192 8.12 3.18 6.09
CA ALA A 192 8.21 4.51 6.65
C ALA A 192 6.92 5.27 6.37
N VAL A 193 6.41 5.95 7.38
CA VAL A 193 5.24 6.82 7.25
C VAL A 193 5.58 8.22 7.74
N GLN A 194 5.21 9.23 6.96
CA GLN A 194 5.16 10.61 7.43
C GLN A 194 3.74 10.91 7.91
N TYR A 195 3.58 11.38 9.14
CA TYR A 195 2.29 11.60 9.78
C TYR A 195 2.07 13.07 10.17
N LYS A 196 0.86 13.41 10.64
CA LYS A 196 0.43 14.81 10.92
C LYS A 196 0.07 15.08 12.39
N PHE A 197 0.49 14.20 13.29
CA PHE A 197 0.18 14.26 14.72
C PHE A 197 1.43 14.00 15.55
N GLY A 198 1.35 14.11 16.88
CA GLY A 198 2.54 13.97 17.73
C GLY A 198 3.03 12.52 17.88
N HIS A 199 4.33 12.35 18.14
CA HIS A 199 4.97 11.06 18.41
C HIS A 199 4.27 10.23 19.51
N ALA A 200 3.67 10.90 20.50
CA ALA A 200 2.94 10.24 21.57
C ALA A 200 1.73 9.46 21.05
N GLU A 201 0.97 10.02 20.09
CA GLU A 201 -0.15 9.31 19.47
C GLU A 201 0.35 8.20 18.55
N MET A 202 1.45 8.42 17.82
CA MET A 202 2.07 7.37 17.00
C MET A 202 2.48 6.17 17.87
N ALA A 203 3.22 6.41 18.96
CA ALA A 203 3.62 5.37 19.90
C ALA A 203 2.41 4.66 20.52
N ALA A 204 1.38 5.39 20.95
CA ALA A 204 0.16 4.80 21.49
C ALA A 204 -0.58 3.92 20.47
N GLY A 205 -0.60 4.31 19.19
CA GLY A 205 -1.14 3.48 18.11
C GLY A 205 -0.36 2.20 17.91
N ILE A 206 0.98 2.30 17.88
CA ILE A 206 1.86 1.13 17.81
C ILE A 206 1.65 0.19 19.01
N ASP A 207 1.55 0.73 20.23
CA ASP A 207 1.28 -0.05 21.44
C ASP A 207 -0.05 -0.81 21.35
N ARG A 208 -1.12 -0.13 20.89
CA ARG A 208 -2.42 -0.77 20.64
C ARG A 208 -2.32 -1.90 19.62
N ALA A 209 -1.58 -1.66 18.54
CA ALA A 209 -1.42 -2.64 17.47
C ALA A 209 -0.66 -3.88 17.94
N CYS A 210 0.46 -3.67 18.62
CA CYS A 210 1.26 -4.73 19.22
C CYS A 210 0.45 -5.50 20.26
N ALA A 211 -0.30 -4.82 21.13
CA ALA A 211 -1.12 -5.47 22.15
C ALA A 211 -2.19 -6.40 21.55
N LYS A 212 -2.84 -6.02 20.43
CA LYS A 212 -3.78 -6.87 19.70
C LYS A 212 -3.16 -8.17 19.17
N GLN A 213 -1.85 -8.14 18.91
CA GLN A 213 -1.07 -9.29 18.43
C GLN A 213 -0.35 -10.05 19.57
N GLY A 214 -0.63 -9.71 20.84
CA GLY A 214 -0.01 -10.35 22.00
C GLY A 214 1.43 -9.89 22.28
N LEU A 215 1.84 -8.77 21.70
CA LEU A 215 3.15 -8.14 21.88
C LEU A 215 3.10 -7.03 22.96
N VAL A 216 4.26 -6.65 23.46
CA VAL A 216 4.54 -5.44 24.24
C VAL A 216 5.68 -4.71 23.53
N VAL A 217 5.69 -3.37 23.59
CA VAL A 217 6.76 -2.58 22.99
C VAL A 217 7.65 -2.02 24.09
N ASP A 218 8.92 -2.40 24.07
CA ASP A 218 9.93 -1.86 24.96
C ASP A 218 10.49 -0.57 24.36
N TRP A 219 9.95 0.56 24.80
CA TRP A 219 10.37 1.88 24.34
C TRP A 219 11.64 2.35 25.05
N ARG A 220 12.58 2.89 24.28
CA ARG A 220 13.80 3.55 24.75
C ARG A 220 14.08 4.82 23.96
N GLU A 221 14.82 5.73 24.57
CA GLU A 221 15.30 6.96 23.92
C GLU A 221 16.82 6.91 23.75
N GLU A 222 17.28 7.14 22.52
CA GLU A 222 18.70 7.14 22.16
C GLU A 222 18.97 8.37 21.28
N GLU A 223 19.83 9.28 21.74
CA GLU A 223 20.19 10.52 21.02
C GLU A 223 18.99 11.37 20.54
N GLY A 224 17.87 11.34 21.29
CA GLY A 224 16.63 12.05 20.94
C GLY A 224 15.74 11.32 19.94
N VAL A 225 16.15 10.13 19.48
CA VAL A 225 15.34 9.20 18.70
C VAL A 225 14.64 8.23 19.64
N ARG A 226 13.34 8.02 19.45
CA ARG A 226 12.58 7.06 20.24
C ARG A 226 12.46 5.73 19.50
N VAL A 227 12.97 4.67 20.08
CA VAL A 227 12.99 3.31 19.51
C VAL A 227 12.07 2.40 20.30
N GLY A 228 11.23 1.64 19.62
CA GLY A 228 10.32 0.66 20.23
C GLY A 228 10.64 -0.74 19.73
N ASP A 229 10.96 -1.63 20.66
CA ASP A 229 11.25 -3.04 20.37
C ASP A 229 10.02 -3.91 20.66
N PRO A 230 9.28 -4.38 19.65
CA PRO A 230 8.11 -5.23 19.86
C PRO A 230 8.54 -6.65 20.25
N ARG A 231 8.06 -7.14 21.41
CA ARG A 231 8.34 -8.46 21.96
C ARG A 231 7.07 -9.20 22.31
N TYR A 232 7.01 -10.50 22.07
CA TYR A 232 5.90 -11.33 22.53
C TYR A 232 5.90 -11.41 24.04
N LYS A 233 4.71 -11.31 24.65
CA LYS A 233 4.55 -11.53 26.11
C LYS A 233 4.96 -12.94 26.53
N ASN A 234 4.80 -13.91 25.63
CA ASN A 234 5.17 -15.30 25.85
C ASN A 234 6.56 -15.58 25.24
N PRO A 235 7.58 -15.91 26.04
CA PRO A 235 8.94 -16.17 25.56
C PRO A 235 9.05 -17.39 24.64
N ASP A 236 8.15 -18.38 24.77
CA ASP A 236 8.16 -19.56 23.89
C ASP A 236 7.76 -19.17 22.46
N ILE A 237 6.80 -18.25 22.32
CA ILE A 237 6.35 -17.73 21.02
C ILE A 237 7.41 -16.81 20.41
N GLU A 238 8.08 -16.00 21.23
CA GLU A 238 9.21 -15.14 20.82
C GLU A 238 10.33 -15.98 20.19
N ALA A 239 10.69 -17.11 20.81
CA ALA A 239 11.73 -18.00 20.30
C ALA A 239 11.39 -18.61 18.93
N GLU A 240 10.10 -18.73 18.60
CA GLU A 240 9.63 -19.26 17.32
C GLU A 240 9.44 -18.19 16.24
N ASN A 241 9.23 -16.93 16.61
CA ASN A 241 8.94 -15.81 15.72
C ASN A 241 10.04 -14.75 15.77
N THR A 242 11.04 -14.88 14.91
CA THR A 242 12.23 -14.02 14.89
C THR A 242 12.05 -12.76 14.04
N ASP A 243 10.92 -12.05 14.18
CA ASP A 243 10.79 -10.74 13.52
C ASP A 243 11.57 -9.70 14.34
N ASP A 244 12.77 -9.35 13.88
CA ASP A 244 13.70 -8.43 14.55
C ASP A 244 13.45 -6.95 14.22
N ARG A 245 12.29 -6.63 13.61
CA ARG A 245 11.97 -5.26 13.23
C ARG A 245 11.58 -4.41 14.43
N GLN A 246 12.16 -3.22 14.49
CA GLN A 246 11.93 -2.22 15.53
C GLN A 246 11.27 -0.98 14.94
N PHE A 247 10.47 -0.30 15.76
CA PHE A 247 9.90 1.01 15.44
C PHE A 247 10.90 2.10 15.77
N VAL A 248 11.03 3.09 14.89
CA VAL A 248 11.90 4.25 15.13
C VAL A 248 11.13 5.53 14.82
N LEU A 249 10.97 6.40 15.82
CA LEU A 249 10.31 7.70 15.67
C LEU A 249 11.38 8.79 15.57
N LEU A 250 11.53 9.37 14.38
CA LEU A 250 12.55 10.37 14.08
C LEU A 250 12.14 11.76 14.58
N PRO A 251 13.00 12.46 15.34
CA PRO A 251 12.66 13.79 15.85
C PRO A 251 12.48 14.81 14.71
N GLY A 252 11.45 15.66 14.83
CA GLY A 252 11.29 16.88 14.05
C GLY A 252 10.64 16.75 12.67
N ASP A 253 10.62 15.55 12.08
CA ASP A 253 10.09 15.35 10.72
C ASP A 253 8.75 14.59 10.67
N ASP A 254 8.18 14.25 11.83
CA ASP A 254 6.97 13.43 11.98
C ASP A 254 7.04 12.16 11.11
N VAL A 255 8.19 11.47 11.17
CA VAL A 255 8.44 10.23 10.44
C VAL A 255 8.60 9.06 11.41
N ALA A 256 7.87 7.99 11.15
CA ALA A 256 7.98 6.72 11.85
C ALA A 256 8.49 5.66 10.87
N LEU A 257 9.46 4.89 11.32
CA LEU A 257 10.05 3.78 10.57
C LEU A 257 9.71 2.46 11.27
N TYR A 258 9.56 1.40 10.48
CA TYR A 258 9.50 0.02 10.94
C TYR A 258 10.45 -0.81 10.08
N LEU A 259 11.55 -1.26 10.68
CA LEU A 259 12.72 -1.77 9.97
C LEU A 259 13.54 -2.72 10.86
N ARG A 260 14.38 -3.58 10.25
CA ARG A 260 15.18 -4.54 11.03
C ARG A 260 16.15 -3.87 11.98
N GLU A 261 16.37 -4.47 13.15
CA GLU A 261 17.31 -4.02 14.18
C GLU A 261 18.69 -3.63 13.61
N ALA A 262 19.20 -4.38 12.64
CA ALA A 262 20.49 -4.12 12.00
C ALA A 262 20.63 -2.73 11.32
N PHE A 263 19.54 -2.02 11.06
CA PHE A 263 19.56 -0.65 10.52
C PHE A 263 19.31 0.43 11.57
N VAL A 264 18.93 0.08 12.81
CA VAL A 264 18.56 1.05 13.85
C VAL A 264 19.74 1.93 14.24
N GLU A 265 20.92 1.36 14.47
CA GLU A 265 22.14 2.14 14.79
C GLU A 265 22.46 3.16 13.70
N GLN A 266 22.25 2.80 12.43
CA GLN A 266 22.51 3.67 11.28
C GLN A 266 21.47 4.78 11.16
N VAL A 267 20.24 4.52 11.63
CA VAL A 267 19.17 5.52 11.72
C VAL A 267 19.47 6.54 12.80
N ILE A 268 19.89 6.07 13.98
CA ILE A 268 20.24 6.93 15.12
C ILE A 268 21.46 7.80 14.78
N ALA A 269 22.51 7.19 14.21
CA ALA A 269 23.72 7.92 13.82
C ALA A 269 23.49 8.97 12.72
N GLY A 270 22.41 8.84 11.94
CA GLY A 270 22.06 9.73 10.85
C GLY A 270 22.99 9.62 9.63
N PRO A 271 22.91 10.58 8.68
CA PRO A 271 23.71 10.55 7.46
C PRO A 271 25.20 10.74 7.73
N ASP A 272 26.01 9.84 7.17
CA ASP A 272 27.45 10.02 7.08
C ASP A 272 27.85 10.33 5.63
N ALA A 273 27.93 11.63 5.32
CA ALA A 273 28.28 12.12 3.98
C ALA A 273 29.66 11.63 3.52
N SER A 274 30.55 11.24 4.44
CA SER A 274 31.90 10.77 4.10
C SER A 274 31.92 9.33 3.57
N LYS A 275 30.89 8.53 3.85
CA LYS A 275 30.85 7.10 3.50
C LYS A 275 30.17 6.77 2.17
N GLY A 276 29.74 7.77 1.39
CA GLY A 276 29.05 7.54 0.11
C GLY A 276 27.65 6.97 0.29
N ASN A 277 27.09 6.25 -0.70
CA ASN A 277 25.73 5.66 -0.68
C ASN A 277 25.60 4.51 0.34
N THR A 278 25.69 4.84 1.63
CA THR A 278 25.48 3.90 2.73
C THR A 278 24.02 3.88 3.15
N SER A 279 23.69 2.88 3.96
CA SER A 279 22.42 2.79 4.65
C SER A 279 22.08 4.05 5.47
N GLY A 280 23.04 4.71 6.13
CA GLY A 280 22.79 5.96 6.85
C GLY A 280 22.28 7.10 5.94
N ASN A 281 22.60 7.06 4.65
CA ASN A 281 22.11 8.05 3.69
C ASN A 281 20.64 7.83 3.30
N PHE A 282 20.12 6.60 3.31
CA PHE A 282 18.67 6.43 3.04
C PHE A 282 17.84 7.04 4.17
N VAL A 283 18.34 7.06 5.42
CA VAL A 283 17.64 7.67 6.55
C VAL A 283 17.54 9.19 6.37
N ALA A 284 18.62 9.84 5.93
CA ALA A 284 18.53 11.25 5.58
C ALA A 284 17.64 11.54 4.35
N ASN A 285 17.46 10.54 3.49
CA ASN A 285 16.55 10.64 2.36
C ASN A 285 15.08 10.41 2.79
N ILE A 286 14.82 9.53 3.76
CA ILE A 286 13.48 9.27 4.28
C ILE A 286 12.93 10.48 5.04
N ALA A 287 13.76 11.18 5.80
CA ALA A 287 13.43 12.50 6.35
C ALA A 287 13.04 13.52 5.24
N LYS A 288 13.50 13.29 4.00
CA LYS A 288 13.25 14.13 2.83
C LYS A 288 12.26 13.50 1.85
N ILE A 289 11.36 12.58 2.27
CA ILE A 289 10.36 11.93 1.39
C ILE A 289 9.69 12.96 0.47
N LYS A 290 9.28 14.09 1.03
CA LYS A 290 8.63 15.19 0.29
C LYS A 290 9.46 15.70 -0.91
N ARG A 291 10.78 15.78 -0.79
CA ARG A 291 11.68 16.18 -1.91
C ARG A 291 11.65 15.16 -3.04
N TYR A 292 11.56 13.88 -2.72
CA TYR A 292 11.51 12.80 -3.71
C TYR A 292 10.15 12.74 -4.41
N THR A 293 9.05 13.00 -3.69
CA THR A 293 7.71 13.09 -4.28
C THR A 293 7.48 14.36 -5.10
N TYR A 294 8.28 15.41 -4.90
CA TYR A 294 8.30 16.59 -5.77
C TYR A 294 9.02 16.37 -7.11
N ALA A 295 9.83 15.33 -7.25
CA ALA A 295 10.47 15.02 -8.53
C ALA A 295 9.44 14.63 -9.61
N GLU A 296 8.36 13.95 -9.18
CA GLU A 296 7.17 13.65 -9.98
C GLU A 296 5.92 14.11 -9.17
N PRO A 297 5.63 15.42 -9.18
CA PRO A 297 4.64 16.03 -8.27
C PRO A 297 3.19 15.59 -8.57
N LYS A 298 2.96 15.01 -9.74
CA LYS A 298 1.67 14.48 -10.16
C LYS A 298 1.45 13.03 -9.78
N ALA A 299 2.50 12.27 -9.43
CA ALA A 299 2.37 10.87 -9.09
C ALA A 299 1.67 10.71 -7.73
N GLY A 300 0.57 9.96 -7.68
CA GLY A 300 -0.03 9.47 -6.45
C GLY A 300 0.69 8.22 -5.95
N ILE A 301 0.94 7.29 -6.87
CA ILE A 301 1.59 6.01 -6.59
C ILE A 301 2.83 5.90 -7.46
N GLN A 302 3.95 5.47 -6.87
CA GLN A 302 5.15 5.10 -7.60
C GLN A 302 5.66 3.77 -7.07
N LEU A 303 5.95 2.83 -7.97
CA LEU A 303 6.52 1.52 -7.67
C LEU A 303 7.76 1.34 -8.54
N VAL A 304 8.90 1.04 -7.92
CA VAL A 304 10.13 0.65 -8.60
C VAL A 304 10.45 -0.77 -8.17
N VAL A 305 10.83 -1.58 -9.15
CA VAL A 305 11.24 -2.96 -8.96
C VAL A 305 12.54 -3.18 -9.70
N GLU A 306 13.52 -3.76 -9.02
CA GLU A 306 14.84 -4.09 -9.54
C GLU A 306 15.09 -5.59 -9.42
N ASP A 307 16.02 -6.09 -10.21
CA ASP A 307 16.42 -7.50 -10.25
C ASP A 307 15.27 -8.49 -10.45
N ILE A 308 14.32 -8.13 -11.32
CA ILE A 308 13.15 -8.96 -11.62
C ILE A 308 13.56 -10.37 -12.10
N ARG A 309 14.69 -10.49 -12.80
CA ARG A 309 15.25 -11.76 -13.29
C ARG A 309 15.69 -12.69 -12.14
N GLY A 310 16.13 -12.13 -11.01
CA GLY A 310 16.43 -12.89 -9.80
C GLY A 310 15.15 -13.39 -9.10
N MET A 311 14.05 -12.64 -9.23
CA MET A 311 12.78 -12.89 -8.57
C MET A 311 11.85 -13.81 -9.35
N VAL A 312 11.90 -13.77 -10.67
CA VAL A 312 10.98 -14.48 -11.57
C VAL A 312 11.75 -15.49 -12.41
N ARG A 313 11.34 -16.76 -12.32
CA ARG A 313 11.82 -17.82 -13.21
C ARG A 313 10.73 -18.14 -14.22
N VAL A 314 11.07 -18.04 -15.50
CA VAL A 314 10.19 -18.44 -16.60
C VAL A 314 10.73 -19.66 -17.31
N GLY A 315 9.83 -20.44 -17.91
CA GLY A 315 10.19 -21.58 -18.75
C GLY A 315 10.96 -21.14 -20.00
N PRO A 316 11.68 -22.07 -20.64
CA PRO A 316 12.46 -21.78 -21.85
C PRO A 316 11.61 -21.29 -23.04
N ASP A 317 10.31 -21.60 -23.03
CA ASP A 317 9.38 -21.22 -24.10
C ASP A 317 8.76 -19.82 -23.91
N PHE A 318 9.18 -19.06 -22.89
CA PHE A 318 8.60 -17.73 -22.63
C PHE A 318 8.96 -16.79 -23.79
N PRO A 319 7.99 -16.10 -24.40
CA PRO A 319 8.18 -15.48 -25.70
C PRO A 319 9.13 -14.26 -25.69
N ILE A 320 9.43 -13.70 -24.52
CA ILE A 320 10.24 -12.50 -24.35
C ILE A 320 11.24 -12.67 -23.20
N GLU A 321 12.32 -11.90 -23.20
CA GLU A 321 13.22 -11.88 -22.04
C GLU A 321 12.56 -11.16 -20.85
N ILE A 322 12.91 -11.53 -19.62
CA ILE A 322 12.44 -10.83 -18.43
C ILE A 322 13.19 -9.51 -18.27
N PRO A 323 12.49 -8.35 -18.12
CA PRO A 323 13.15 -7.07 -17.87
C PRO A 323 14.00 -7.14 -16.59
N SER A 324 15.07 -6.36 -16.49
CA SER A 324 15.86 -6.28 -15.25
C SER A 324 15.26 -5.32 -14.22
N ARG A 325 14.47 -4.34 -14.66
CA ARG A 325 13.82 -3.34 -13.81
C ARG A 325 12.47 -2.93 -14.39
N ALA A 326 11.52 -2.67 -13.51
CA ALA A 326 10.22 -2.09 -13.85
C ALA A 326 9.96 -0.86 -12.98
N GLU A 327 9.35 0.16 -13.55
CA GLU A 327 8.91 1.36 -12.85
C GLU A 327 7.47 1.65 -13.26
N LEU A 328 6.59 1.75 -12.28
CA LEU A 328 5.19 2.09 -12.46
C LEU A 328 4.91 3.42 -11.76
N MET A 329 4.23 4.32 -12.45
CA MET A 329 3.76 5.58 -11.91
C MET A 329 2.30 5.79 -12.26
N TRP A 330 1.50 6.13 -11.26
CA TRP A 330 0.07 6.40 -11.41
C TRP A 330 -0.21 7.86 -11.05
N GLU A 331 -0.76 8.62 -11.98
CA GLU A 331 -1.08 10.04 -11.77
C GLU A 331 -2.22 10.19 -10.75
N ALA A 332 -2.07 11.12 -9.80
CA ALA A 332 -3.14 11.48 -8.88
C ALA A 332 -4.10 12.49 -9.53
N ALA A 333 -4.90 12.03 -10.50
CA ALA A 333 -5.86 12.83 -11.24
C ALA A 333 -7.19 12.06 -11.43
N ASN A 334 -8.26 12.78 -11.76
CA ASN A 334 -9.57 12.17 -12.02
C ASN A 334 -9.53 11.19 -13.21
N ASN A 335 -8.75 11.53 -14.25
CA ASN A 335 -8.46 10.67 -15.40
C ASN A 335 -6.97 10.33 -15.37
N PRO A 336 -6.57 9.37 -14.53
CA PRO A 336 -5.16 9.19 -14.24
C PRO A 336 -4.44 8.57 -15.43
N GLU A 337 -3.26 9.11 -15.74
CA GLU A 337 -2.30 8.44 -16.61
C GLU A 337 -1.49 7.41 -15.80
N LEU A 338 -1.43 6.18 -16.31
CA LEU A 338 -0.52 5.14 -15.87
C LEU A 338 0.67 5.08 -16.82
N VAL A 339 1.87 5.14 -16.26
CA VAL A 339 3.12 4.99 -17.00
C VAL A 339 3.86 3.78 -16.44
N ILE A 340 4.18 2.83 -17.31
CA ILE A 340 5.00 1.65 -16.98
C ILE A 340 6.26 1.71 -17.82
N LYS A 341 7.43 1.64 -17.18
CA LYS A 341 8.73 1.55 -17.85
C LYS A 341 9.34 0.19 -17.55
N LEU A 342 9.75 -0.53 -18.59
CA LEU A 342 10.45 -1.80 -18.49
C LEU A 342 11.85 -1.62 -19.05
N ASP A 343 12.87 -1.82 -18.22
CA ASP A 343 14.27 -1.78 -18.60
C ASP A 343 14.78 -3.20 -18.84
N PHE A 344 15.34 -3.45 -20.02
CA PHE A 344 15.96 -4.70 -20.40
C PHE A 344 17.48 -4.60 -20.34
N LEU A 345 18.16 -5.75 -20.26
CA LEU A 345 19.62 -5.79 -20.30
C LEU A 345 20.18 -5.43 -21.68
N GLU A 346 19.49 -5.87 -22.74
CA GLU A 346 19.93 -5.70 -24.12
C GLU A 346 18.85 -5.03 -24.95
N THR A 347 19.27 -4.29 -25.99
CA THR A 347 18.35 -3.61 -26.90
C THR A 347 17.49 -4.62 -27.68
N ASP A 348 18.08 -5.75 -28.08
CA ASP A 348 17.39 -6.81 -28.82
C ASP A 348 16.30 -7.48 -27.98
N HIS A 349 16.47 -7.56 -26.66
CA HIS A 349 15.44 -8.05 -25.74
C HIS A 349 14.22 -7.12 -25.70
N ALA A 350 14.45 -5.82 -25.60
CA ALA A 350 13.37 -4.83 -25.66
C ALA A 350 12.68 -4.82 -27.03
N GLU A 351 13.42 -5.02 -28.12
CA GLU A 351 12.86 -5.13 -29.47
C GLU A 351 11.94 -6.33 -29.60
N LYS A 352 12.39 -7.52 -29.19
CA LYS A 352 11.56 -8.74 -29.17
C LYS A 352 10.29 -8.54 -28.33
N ALA A 353 10.41 -7.91 -27.16
CA ALA A 353 9.27 -7.62 -26.31
C ALA A 353 8.27 -6.65 -26.97
N GLN A 354 8.75 -5.63 -27.68
CA GLN A 354 7.91 -4.71 -28.45
C GLN A 354 7.18 -5.43 -29.60
N THR A 355 7.90 -6.26 -30.37
CA THR A 355 7.32 -7.07 -31.44
C THR A 355 6.25 -8.02 -30.90
N TYR A 356 6.54 -8.73 -29.81
CA TYR A 356 5.58 -9.62 -29.17
C TYR A 356 4.30 -8.89 -28.75
N TRP A 357 4.45 -7.73 -28.09
CA TRP A 357 3.31 -6.90 -27.66
C TRP A 357 2.42 -6.49 -28.84
N THR A 358 3.03 -6.11 -29.95
CA THR A 358 2.32 -5.54 -31.11
C THR A 358 1.69 -6.62 -31.98
N ASP A 359 2.38 -7.74 -32.16
CA ASP A 359 2.04 -8.70 -33.22
C ASP A 359 1.42 -10.00 -32.69
N GLN A 360 1.78 -10.43 -31.47
CA GLN A 360 1.48 -11.78 -30.99
C GLN A 360 0.66 -11.83 -29.70
N LEU A 361 0.74 -10.79 -28.86
CA LEU A 361 0.08 -10.76 -27.56
C LEU A 361 -1.43 -11.01 -27.69
N GLU A 362 -2.14 -10.26 -28.55
CA GLU A 362 -3.58 -10.43 -28.78
C GLU A 362 -3.95 -11.87 -29.13
N VAL A 363 -3.20 -12.48 -30.05
CA VAL A 363 -3.45 -13.85 -30.50
C VAL A 363 -3.31 -14.84 -29.34
N ASP A 364 -2.28 -14.68 -28.52
CA ASP A 364 -2.05 -15.56 -27.37
C ASP A 364 -3.08 -15.33 -26.26
N LEU A 365 -3.45 -14.08 -25.98
CA LEU A 365 -4.49 -13.73 -25.01
C LEU A 365 -5.88 -14.24 -25.43
N THR A 366 -6.18 -14.23 -26.72
CA THR A 366 -7.43 -14.74 -27.26
C THR A 366 -7.50 -16.26 -27.11
N LYS A 367 -6.40 -16.98 -27.37
CA LYS A 367 -6.34 -18.45 -27.21
C LYS A 367 -6.66 -18.90 -25.78
N VAL A 368 -6.28 -18.11 -24.78
CA VAL A 368 -6.54 -18.41 -23.36
C VAL A 368 -7.82 -17.76 -22.82
N GLY A 369 -8.60 -17.06 -23.66
CA GLY A 369 -9.87 -16.44 -23.26
C GLY A 369 -9.73 -15.20 -22.35
N VAL A 370 -8.55 -14.56 -22.32
CA VAL A 370 -8.28 -13.37 -21.46
C VAL A 370 -8.43 -12.06 -22.24
N TRP A 371 -8.42 -12.11 -23.57
CA TRP A 371 -8.52 -10.93 -24.42
C TRP A 371 -9.80 -10.12 -24.19
N ASP A 372 -10.94 -10.78 -23.96
CA ASP A 372 -12.21 -10.07 -23.72
C ASP A 372 -12.19 -9.22 -22.43
N VAL A 373 -11.31 -9.55 -21.48
CA VAL A 373 -11.18 -8.84 -20.20
C VAL A 373 -10.10 -7.75 -20.27
N ALA A 374 -8.96 -8.05 -20.90
CA ALA A 374 -7.77 -7.19 -20.88
C ALA A 374 -7.51 -6.45 -22.19
N GLY A 375 -8.08 -6.90 -23.30
CA GLY A 375 -7.80 -6.42 -24.66
C GLY A 375 -8.06 -4.93 -24.81
N GLY A 376 -9.16 -4.42 -24.26
CA GLY A 376 -9.47 -2.98 -24.31
C GLY A 376 -8.42 -2.09 -23.62
N ILE A 377 -7.79 -2.58 -22.54
CA ILE A 377 -6.71 -1.86 -21.86
C ILE A 377 -5.44 -1.96 -22.70
N ILE A 378 -5.08 -3.17 -23.14
CA ILE A 378 -3.86 -3.43 -23.93
C ILE A 378 -3.85 -2.65 -25.24
N SER A 379 -4.94 -2.71 -26.00
CA SER A 379 -5.08 -1.99 -27.27
C SER A 379 -5.10 -0.47 -27.09
N GLY A 380 -5.52 0.03 -25.93
CA GLY A 380 -5.47 1.45 -25.60
C GLY A 380 -4.12 1.91 -25.04
N MET A 381 -3.18 1.01 -24.73
CA MET A 381 -1.85 1.39 -24.28
C MET A 381 -1.00 1.89 -25.44
N THR A 382 -0.40 3.07 -25.29
CA THR A 382 0.64 3.51 -26.22
C THR A 382 1.98 2.92 -25.78
N LEU A 383 2.71 2.33 -26.72
CA LEU A 383 4.03 1.74 -26.48
C LEU A 383 5.11 2.54 -27.21
N GLU A 384 6.09 3.03 -26.46
CA GLU A 384 7.29 3.69 -26.98
C GLU A 384 8.53 2.85 -26.59
N ARG A 385 9.48 2.69 -27.52
CA ARG A 385 10.79 2.07 -27.23
C ARG A 385 11.90 3.12 -27.29
N ASN A 386 12.73 3.14 -26.26
CA ASN A 386 13.99 3.89 -26.23
C ASN A 386 15.15 2.94 -25.90
N LYS A 387 15.83 2.45 -26.95
CA LYS A 387 16.91 1.47 -26.85
C LYS A 387 16.44 0.22 -26.07
N ARG A 388 16.95 0.04 -24.86
CA ARG A 388 16.66 -1.07 -23.95
C ARG A 388 15.43 -0.85 -23.06
N GLN A 389 14.76 0.29 -23.17
CA GLN A 389 13.59 0.61 -22.36
C GLN A 389 12.32 0.58 -23.21
N LEU A 390 11.27 -0.04 -22.69
CA LEU A 390 9.90 0.10 -23.17
C LEU A 390 9.12 1.00 -22.21
N VAL A 391 8.31 1.90 -22.75
CA VAL A 391 7.46 2.81 -22.00
C VAL A 391 6.02 2.63 -22.47
N PHE A 392 5.17 2.13 -21.60
CA PHE A 392 3.74 2.01 -21.81
C PHE A 392 3.05 3.19 -21.14
N ARG A 393 2.05 3.75 -21.82
CA ARG A 393 1.17 4.77 -21.24
C ARG A 393 -0.28 4.39 -21.48
N TYR A 394 -1.11 4.61 -20.47
CA TYR A 394 -2.54 4.41 -20.58
C TYR A 394 -3.26 5.50 -19.79
N GLN A 395 -4.24 6.14 -20.41
CA GLN A 395 -5.10 7.08 -19.72
C GLN A 395 -6.39 6.37 -19.31
N PHE A 396 -6.61 6.26 -18.00
CA PHE A 396 -7.85 5.72 -17.48
C PHE A 396 -8.93 6.80 -17.41
N ASN A 397 -10.17 6.42 -17.71
CA ASN A 397 -11.31 7.09 -17.10
C ASN A 397 -11.52 6.53 -15.68
N GLU A 398 -12.34 7.22 -14.89
CA GLU A 398 -12.63 6.83 -13.50
C GLU A 398 -13.09 5.35 -13.37
N THR A 399 -14.03 4.92 -14.21
CA THR A 399 -14.61 3.57 -14.17
C THR A 399 -13.54 2.51 -14.44
N SER A 400 -12.74 2.69 -15.49
CA SER A 400 -11.66 1.76 -15.84
C SER A 400 -10.59 1.71 -14.75
N ALA A 401 -10.23 2.85 -14.15
CA ALA A 401 -9.29 2.88 -13.03
C ALA A 401 -9.80 2.06 -11.84
N ARG A 402 -11.08 2.22 -11.47
CA ARG A 402 -11.70 1.47 -10.37
C ARG A 402 -11.70 -0.04 -10.64
N VAL A 403 -12.11 -0.46 -11.86
CA VAL A 403 -12.15 -1.88 -12.25
C VAL A 403 -10.75 -2.50 -12.19
N VAL A 404 -9.74 -1.84 -12.74
CA VAL A 404 -8.36 -2.34 -12.71
C VAL A 404 -7.84 -2.47 -11.28
N LEU A 405 -8.07 -1.47 -10.43
CA LEU A 405 -7.64 -1.52 -9.03
C LEU A 405 -8.34 -2.63 -8.25
N GLN A 406 -9.63 -2.88 -8.50
CA GLN A 406 -10.37 -3.99 -7.90
C GLN A 406 -9.83 -5.36 -8.36
N MET A 407 -9.49 -5.51 -9.63
CA MET A 407 -8.85 -6.73 -10.15
C MET A 407 -7.50 -6.97 -9.47
N VAL A 408 -6.67 -5.92 -9.35
CA VAL A 408 -5.38 -6.00 -8.63
C VAL A 408 -5.60 -6.37 -7.16
N ALA A 409 -6.55 -5.74 -6.47
CA ALA A 409 -6.85 -6.04 -5.06
C ALA A 409 -7.27 -7.50 -4.86
N LYS A 410 -8.13 -8.03 -5.74
CA LYS A 410 -8.62 -9.41 -5.69
C LYS A 410 -7.47 -10.41 -5.84
N GLU A 411 -6.62 -10.23 -6.83
CA GLU A 411 -5.49 -11.13 -7.08
C GLU A 411 -4.41 -10.98 -6.00
N PHE A 412 -4.21 -9.77 -5.48
CA PHE A 412 -3.32 -9.55 -4.34
C PHE A 412 -3.82 -10.25 -3.07
N GLY A 413 -5.13 -10.15 -2.78
CA GLY A 413 -5.75 -10.88 -1.67
C GLY A 413 -5.57 -12.40 -1.77
N LYS A 414 -5.79 -12.99 -2.96
CA LYS A 414 -5.56 -14.43 -3.20
C LYS A 414 -4.11 -14.82 -2.95
N ALA A 415 -3.17 -14.07 -3.52
CA ALA A 415 -1.74 -14.27 -3.35
C ALA A 415 -1.31 -14.25 -1.88
N MET A 416 -1.91 -13.35 -1.10
CA MET A 416 -1.63 -13.19 0.32
C MET A 416 -2.44 -14.16 1.21
N ARG A 417 -3.17 -15.10 0.61
CA ARG A 417 -4.09 -16.03 1.31
C ARG A 417 -5.12 -15.31 2.19
N TYR A 418 -5.47 -14.09 1.78
CA TYR A 418 -6.42 -13.25 2.47
C TYR A 418 -7.81 -13.56 1.92
N SER A 419 -8.59 -14.33 2.70
CA SER A 419 -9.90 -14.79 2.23
C SER A 419 -10.88 -13.63 2.02
N LYS A 420 -11.84 -13.80 1.10
CA LYS A 420 -12.93 -12.82 0.88
C LYS A 420 -13.65 -12.46 2.19
N LYS A 421 -13.90 -13.45 3.04
CA LYS A 421 -14.53 -13.24 4.36
C LYS A 421 -13.69 -12.36 5.27
N GLN A 422 -12.37 -12.59 5.34
CA GLN A 422 -11.46 -11.75 6.11
C GLN A 422 -11.39 -10.33 5.55
N ALA A 423 -11.32 -10.18 4.23
CA ALA A 423 -11.29 -8.88 3.57
C ALA A 423 -12.54 -8.05 3.88
N LEU A 424 -13.73 -8.63 3.74
CA LEU A 424 -14.99 -7.96 4.04
C LEU A 424 -15.11 -7.59 5.54
N ALA A 425 -14.69 -8.50 6.43
CA ALA A 425 -14.71 -8.23 7.87
C ALA A 425 -13.75 -7.09 8.24
N ALA A 426 -12.54 -7.07 7.68
CA ALA A 426 -11.56 -6.01 7.92
C ALA A 426 -11.99 -4.68 7.29
N GLN A 427 -12.59 -4.70 6.10
CA GLN A 427 -13.17 -3.52 5.48
C GLN A 427 -14.27 -2.92 6.36
N ALA A 428 -15.23 -3.73 6.81
CA ALA A 428 -16.30 -3.27 7.70
C ALA A 428 -15.77 -2.71 9.03
N ALA A 429 -14.77 -3.36 9.62
CA ALA A 429 -14.12 -2.87 10.85
C ALA A 429 -13.39 -1.54 10.62
N ARG A 430 -12.73 -1.35 9.47
CA ARG A 430 -12.09 -0.08 9.09
C ARG A 430 -13.12 1.03 8.89
N GLU A 431 -14.20 0.76 8.17
CA GLU A 431 -15.27 1.72 7.92
C GLU A 431 -15.89 2.19 9.25
N GLN A 432 -16.19 1.26 10.17
CA GLN A 432 -16.67 1.61 11.51
C GLN A 432 -15.66 2.45 12.30
N SER A 433 -14.38 2.04 12.28
CA SER A 433 -13.31 2.80 12.95
C SER A 433 -13.17 4.22 12.38
N TRP A 434 -13.29 4.38 11.07
CA TRP A 434 -13.21 5.69 10.40
C TRP A 434 -14.46 6.55 10.65
N GLU A 435 -15.64 5.95 10.71
CA GLU A 435 -16.89 6.64 11.04
C GLU A 435 -16.84 7.18 12.47
N LEU A 436 -16.39 6.37 13.44
CA LEU A 436 -16.16 6.80 14.83
C LEU A 436 -15.17 7.96 14.95
N ARG A 437 -14.30 8.12 13.95
CA ARG A 437 -13.30 9.19 13.88
C ARG A 437 -13.75 10.40 13.06
N ASP A 438 -15.04 10.51 12.72
CA ASP A 438 -15.59 11.55 11.84
C ASP A 438 -14.81 11.64 10.51
N GLY A 439 -14.61 10.47 9.88
CA GLY A 439 -13.87 10.35 8.61
C GLY A 439 -12.35 10.51 8.74
N GLY A 440 -11.80 10.42 9.96
CA GLY A 440 -10.37 10.61 10.25
C GLY A 440 -10.00 11.99 10.78
N LYS A 441 -10.98 12.84 11.13
CA LYS A 441 -10.73 14.13 11.77
C LYS A 441 -10.27 14.00 13.23
N LEU A 442 -10.76 12.98 13.94
CA LEU A 442 -10.32 12.66 15.30
C LEU A 442 -9.11 11.72 15.25
N LEU A 443 -8.19 11.86 16.20
CA LEU A 443 -7.13 10.87 16.40
C LEU A 443 -7.71 9.56 16.93
N PRO A 444 -7.06 8.40 16.72
CA PRO A 444 -7.61 7.15 17.21
C PRO A 444 -7.77 7.11 18.74
N SER A 445 -6.85 7.71 19.51
CA SER A 445 -7.01 7.80 20.98
C SER A 445 -8.18 8.68 21.41
N GLU A 446 -8.51 9.71 20.65
CA GLU A 446 -9.65 10.59 20.92
C GLU A 446 -10.97 9.86 20.66
N ALA A 447 -11.07 9.16 19.53
CA ALA A 447 -12.22 8.30 19.22
C ALA A 447 -12.44 7.21 20.28
N LEU A 448 -11.37 6.57 20.77
CA LEU A 448 -11.47 5.58 21.84
C LEU A 448 -11.96 6.18 23.16
N LYS A 449 -11.52 7.38 23.52
CA LYS A 449 -12.04 8.09 24.71
C LYS A 449 -13.52 8.40 24.59
N LEU A 450 -13.98 8.86 23.42
CA LEU A 450 -15.40 9.13 23.19
C LEU A 450 -16.25 7.84 23.32
N LEU A 451 -15.73 6.70 22.86
CA LEU A 451 -16.38 5.40 23.06
C LEU A 451 -16.44 4.99 24.53
N GLU A 452 -15.36 5.20 25.28
CA GLU A 452 -15.30 4.90 26.71
C GLU A 452 -16.27 5.79 27.52
N GLU A 453 -16.38 7.08 27.15
CA GLU A 453 -17.32 8.02 27.76
C GLU A 453 -18.78 7.74 27.36
N ALA A 454 -19.02 7.23 26.15
CA ALA A 454 -20.34 6.84 25.67
C ALA A 454 -20.82 5.48 26.21
N ALA A 455 -19.91 4.65 26.74
CA ALA A 455 -20.27 3.38 27.35
C ALA A 455 -21.16 3.66 28.59
N PRO A 456 -22.38 3.10 28.67
CA PRO A 456 -23.24 3.33 29.81
C PRO A 456 -22.51 2.91 31.08
N THR A 457 -22.43 3.82 32.07
CA THR A 457 -21.90 3.50 33.40
C THR A 457 -22.60 2.22 33.87
N PRO A 458 -21.87 1.14 34.21
CA PRO A 458 -22.48 -0.11 34.61
C PRO A 458 -23.46 0.20 35.73
N GLN A 459 -24.74 -0.12 35.50
CA GLN A 459 -25.74 0.06 36.55
C GLN A 459 -25.24 -0.67 37.80
N PRO A 460 -25.42 -0.09 39.01
CA PRO A 460 -25.00 -0.75 40.24
C PRO A 460 -25.48 -2.19 40.20
N GLN A 461 -24.55 -3.14 40.30
CA GLN A 461 -24.94 -4.55 40.38
C GLN A 461 -26.00 -4.67 41.49
N PRO A 462 -27.12 -5.37 41.26
CA PRO A 462 -28.08 -5.64 42.32
C PRO A 462 -27.31 -6.14 43.53
N GLN A 463 -27.53 -5.51 44.70
CA GLN A 463 -26.93 -6.02 45.94
C GLN A 463 -27.23 -7.52 46.01
N PRO A 464 -26.23 -8.37 46.33
CA PRO A 464 -26.45 -9.79 46.49
C PRO A 464 -27.67 -9.98 47.40
N GLU A 465 -28.67 -10.71 46.91
CA GLU A 465 -29.75 -11.15 47.80
C GLU A 465 -29.10 -11.85 48.99
N PRO A 466 -29.57 -11.60 50.22
CA PRO A 466 -29.01 -12.21 51.42
C PRO A 466 -28.92 -13.72 51.21
N GLU A 467 -27.73 -14.29 51.43
CA GLU A 467 -27.50 -15.73 51.30
C GLU A 467 -28.59 -16.47 52.10
N PRO A 468 -29.29 -17.45 51.49
CA PRO A 468 -30.22 -18.28 52.23
C PRO A 468 -29.48 -18.94 53.39
N GLU A 469 -30.12 -18.93 54.58
CA GLU A 469 -29.56 -19.57 55.77
C GLU A 469 -29.13 -21.01 55.43
N PRO A 470 -27.93 -21.44 55.88
CA PRO A 470 -27.41 -22.75 55.53
C PRO A 470 -28.38 -23.85 55.95
N GLU A 471 -28.81 -24.66 54.97
CA GLU A 471 -29.56 -25.88 55.24
C GLU A 471 -28.73 -26.81 56.14
N PRO A 472 -29.37 -27.50 57.10
CA PRO A 472 -28.68 -28.39 58.03
C PRO A 472 -27.89 -29.47 57.30
N GLU A 473 -26.62 -29.63 57.67
CA GLU A 473 -25.71 -30.61 57.09
C GLU A 473 -26.30 -32.03 57.16
N PRO A 474 -26.31 -32.78 56.04
CA PRO A 474 -26.70 -34.19 56.06
C PRO A 474 -25.70 -35.00 56.89
N PRO A 475 -26.17 -36.05 57.60
CA PRO A 475 -25.31 -36.89 58.43
C PRO A 475 -24.21 -37.56 57.58
N ALA A 476 -23.00 -37.58 58.15
CA ALA A 476 -21.81 -38.12 57.51
C ALA A 476 -22.03 -39.58 57.03
N PRO A 477 -21.67 -39.90 55.77
CA PRO A 477 -21.73 -41.27 55.27
C PRO A 477 -20.76 -42.18 56.02
N GLU A 478 -21.20 -43.41 56.29
CA GLU A 478 -20.37 -44.46 56.89
C GLU A 478 -19.16 -44.80 56.00
N PRO A 479 -17.98 -45.10 56.59
CA PRO A 479 -16.76 -45.34 55.85
C PRO A 479 -16.86 -46.59 54.96
N GLU A 480 -16.49 -46.42 53.69
CA GLU A 480 -16.34 -47.52 52.74
C GLU A 480 -15.19 -48.46 53.15
N PRO A 481 -15.32 -49.77 52.89
CA PRO A 481 -14.30 -50.77 53.23
C PRO A 481 -13.02 -50.61 52.41
N GLU A 482 -11.88 -50.82 53.08
CA GLU A 482 -10.53 -50.78 52.51
C GLU A 482 -10.38 -51.73 51.30
N PRO A 483 -9.74 -51.28 50.20
CA PRO A 483 -9.48 -52.13 49.03
C PRO A 483 -8.38 -53.17 49.31
N GLU A 484 -8.64 -54.41 48.90
CA GLU A 484 -7.68 -55.51 48.93
C GLU A 484 -6.49 -55.29 47.97
N PRO A 485 -5.28 -55.76 48.32
CA PRO A 485 -4.07 -55.53 47.53
C PRO A 485 -4.03 -56.36 46.24
N THR A 486 -3.97 -55.66 45.09
CA THR A 486 -3.69 -56.23 43.77
C THR A 486 -2.22 -56.63 43.61
N ALA A 487 -2.01 -57.84 43.09
CA ALA A 487 -0.72 -58.48 42.81
C ALA A 487 0.11 -57.76 41.73
N PRO A 488 1.45 -57.94 41.72
CA PRO A 488 2.34 -57.32 40.73
C PRO A 488 2.22 -58.02 39.37
N SER A 489 2.03 -57.24 38.30
CA SER A 489 2.15 -57.72 36.93
C SER A 489 3.60 -57.58 36.45
N GLU A 490 4.24 -58.72 36.24
CA GLU A 490 5.37 -58.89 35.34
C GLU A 490 4.86 -58.81 33.89
N ASP A 491 5.34 -57.87 33.09
CA ASP A 491 5.86 -58.14 31.74
C ASP A 491 6.32 -56.84 31.08
N SER A 492 7.59 -56.81 30.67
CA SER A 492 8.19 -55.71 29.93
C SER A 492 9.02 -56.32 28.80
N PRO A 493 8.50 -56.36 27.56
CA PRO A 493 9.30 -56.85 26.43
C PRO A 493 10.27 -55.79 25.92
N GLU A 494 11.49 -56.27 25.71
CA GLU A 494 12.69 -55.66 25.17
C GLU A 494 12.52 -55.16 23.72
N PRO A 495 13.04 -53.97 23.35
CA PRO A 495 13.00 -53.51 21.95
C PRO A 495 14.16 -54.10 21.14
N ALA A 496 13.81 -54.66 19.97
CA ALA A 496 14.76 -55.17 18.98
C ALA A 496 15.58 -54.05 18.29
N PRO A 497 16.81 -54.33 17.83
CA PRO A 497 17.63 -53.37 17.08
C PRO A 497 17.20 -53.30 15.61
N VAL A 498 17.19 -52.08 15.07
CA VAL A 498 16.91 -51.79 13.65
C VAL A 498 18.25 -51.74 12.86
N PRO A 499 18.35 -52.34 11.66
CA PRO A 499 19.55 -52.32 10.81
C PRO A 499 19.81 -51.00 10.08
#